data_AF-K2C0H3-F1
#
_entry.id   AF-K2C0H3-F1
#
_cell.length_a   1.000
_cell.length_b   1.000
_cell.length_c   1.000
_cell.angle_alpha   90.00
_cell.angle_beta   90.00
_cell.angle_gamma   90.00
#
_symmetry.space_group_name_H-M   'P 1'
#
loop_
_entity.id
_entity.type
_entity.pdbx_description
1 polymer ?
#
loop_
_entity_poly.entity_id
_entity_poly.type
_entity_poly.pdbx_seq_one_letter_code
_entity_poly.pdbx_strand_id
1 'polypeptide(L)'
;PEKMDFISMDTSWTKIENTIGNAIANLKPDGEIIALIKPHYEASPKQLRKGKLPEEHVPEVLVAVRGILSKFNIDVLGETESPILGSKGGNTEWLMHLKQT
;
A
#
# COMPACT_ATOMS: atom_id res chain seq x y z
N PRO A 1 16.67 -17.48 3.14
CA PRO A 1 17.08 -16.29 2.36
C PRO A 1 17.73 -15.27 3.29
N GLU A 2 18.68 -14.48 2.81
CA GLU A 2 19.16 -13.31 3.53
C GLU A 2 18.01 -12.30 3.67
N LYS A 3 17.91 -11.65 4.84
CA LYS A 3 16.89 -10.61 5.08
C LYS A 3 17.37 -9.26 4.53
N MET A 4 16.43 -8.44 4.08
CA MET A 4 16.71 -7.15 3.46
C MET A 4 16.64 -6.01 4.48
N ASP A 5 17.52 -5.02 4.32
CA ASP A 5 17.46 -3.74 5.05
C ASP A 5 16.37 -2.82 4.49
N PHE A 6 16.03 -2.98 3.21
CA PHE A 6 15.03 -2.17 2.53
C PHE A 6 14.22 -3.00 1.54
N ILE A 7 12.90 -2.77 1.50
CA ILE A 7 12.01 -3.37 0.50
C ILE A 7 11.19 -2.26 -0.16
N SER A 8 11.19 -2.22 -1.50
CA SER A 8 10.21 -1.44 -2.24
C SER A 8 9.09 -2.35 -2.72
N MET A 9 7.84 -1.89 -2.63
CA MET A 9 6.67 -2.64 -3.06
C MET A 9 5.88 -1.85 -4.09
N ASP A 10 5.92 -2.28 -5.35
CA ASP A 10 4.99 -1.86 -6.41
C ASP A 10 4.34 -3.12 -6.97
N THR A 11 3.14 -3.44 -6.48
CA THR A 11 2.39 -4.61 -6.93
C THR A 11 1.08 -4.17 -7.59
N SER A 12 0.54 -5.02 -8.45
CA SER A 12 -0.71 -4.76 -9.16
C SER A 12 -1.62 -5.98 -9.06
N TRP A 13 -2.93 -5.77 -9.18
CA TRP A 13 -3.95 -6.84 -9.15
C TRP A 13 -4.06 -7.59 -7.82
N THR A 14 -3.48 -7.04 -6.76
CA THR A 14 -3.55 -7.60 -5.41
C THR A 14 -3.65 -6.47 -4.40
N LYS A 15 -4.11 -6.82 -3.20
CA LYS A 15 -4.16 -5.95 -2.04
C LYS A 15 -2.87 -6.06 -1.23
N ILE A 16 -2.59 -5.03 -0.45
CA ILE A 16 -1.44 -5.00 0.47
C ILE A 16 -1.50 -6.16 1.48
N GLU A 17 -2.69 -6.54 1.94
CA GLU A 17 -2.90 -7.64 2.90
C GLU A 17 -2.34 -8.98 2.42
N ASN A 18 -2.33 -9.22 1.11
CA ASN A 18 -1.86 -10.46 0.51
C ASN A 18 -0.33 -10.52 0.34
N THR A 19 0.36 -9.38 0.45
CA THR A 19 1.79 -9.28 0.13
C THR A 19 2.64 -8.83 1.32
N ILE A 20 2.09 -8.00 2.20
CA ILE A 20 2.83 -7.40 3.31
C ILE A 20 3.41 -8.44 4.28
N GLY A 21 2.69 -9.53 4.57
CA GLY A 21 3.19 -10.58 5.45
C GLY A 21 4.48 -11.24 4.95
N ASN A 22 4.60 -11.47 3.64
CA ASN A 22 5.83 -12.01 3.05
C ASN A 22 6.95 -10.96 3.02
N ALA A 23 6.64 -9.69 2.77
CA ALA A 23 7.63 -8.61 2.85
C ALA A 23 8.23 -8.51 4.26
N ILE A 24 7.39 -8.52 5.30
CA ILE A 24 7.79 -8.52 6.72
C ILE A 24 8.69 -9.72 7.04
N ALA A 25 8.32 -10.93 6.60
CA ALA A 25 9.11 -12.14 6.86
C ALA A 25 10.55 -12.06 6.31
N ASN A 26 10.74 -11.29 5.23
CA ASN A 26 12.02 -11.08 4.57
C ASN A 26 12.71 -9.76 4.98
N LEU A 27 12.12 -8.96 5.86
CA LEU A 27 12.69 -7.72 6.38
C LEU A 27 13.52 -7.98 7.64
N LYS A 28 14.65 -7.27 7.77
CA LYS A 28 15.40 -7.18 9.03
C LYS A 28 14.58 -6.41 10.09
N PRO A 29 14.86 -6.58 11.40
CA PRO A 29 14.15 -5.87 12.47
C PRO A 29 14.13 -4.34 12.30
N ASP A 30 15.26 -3.75 11.89
CA ASP A 30 15.39 -2.31 11.65
C ASP A 30 15.16 -1.91 10.18
N GLY A 31 14.72 -2.85 9.34
CA GLY A 31 14.52 -2.58 7.93
C GLY A 31 13.31 -1.69 7.66
N GLU A 32 13.32 -1.05 6.50
CA GLU A 32 12.28 -0.12 6.07
C GLU A 32 11.58 -0.60 4.80
N ILE A 33 10.31 -0.23 4.63
CA ILE A 33 9.56 -0.51 3.41
C ILE A 33 8.99 0.79 2.85
N ILE A 34 9.13 0.99 1.54
CA ILE A 34 8.30 1.95 0.79
C ILE A 34 7.30 1.18 -0.05
N ALA A 35 6.02 1.33 0.24
CA ALA A 35 4.94 0.67 -0.49
C ALA A 35 4.14 1.67 -1.31
N LEU A 36 4.01 1.40 -2.61
CA LEU A 36 3.08 2.09 -3.50
C LEU A 36 1.69 1.48 -3.33
N ILE A 37 0.87 2.15 -2.54
CA ILE A 37 -0.54 1.82 -2.33
C ILE A 37 -1.34 2.32 -3.53
N LYS A 38 -2.15 1.44 -4.08
CA LYS A 38 -3.03 1.70 -5.21
C LYS A 38 -4.48 1.58 -4.72
N PRO A 39 -5.10 2.68 -4.24
CA PRO A 39 -6.43 2.64 -3.62
C PRO A 39 -7.49 1.87 -4.44
N HIS A 40 -7.45 1.93 -5.76
CA HIS A 40 -8.39 1.21 -6.62
C HIS A 40 -8.29 -0.32 -6.55
N TYR A 41 -7.15 -0.89 -6.14
CA TYR A 41 -7.02 -2.32 -5.85
C TYR A 41 -7.43 -2.68 -4.41
N GLU A 42 -7.33 -1.72 -3.49
CA GLU A 42 -7.71 -1.89 -2.08
C GLU A 42 -9.22 -1.73 -1.87
N ALA A 43 -9.87 -0.90 -2.69
CA ALA A 43 -11.28 -0.57 -2.62
C ALA A 43 -12.19 -1.77 -2.91
N SER A 44 -13.43 -1.69 -2.40
CA SER A 44 -14.50 -2.59 -2.79
C SER A 44 -14.86 -2.39 -4.27
N PRO A 45 -15.21 -3.45 -5.03
CA PRO A 45 -15.69 -3.32 -6.41
C PRO A 45 -16.87 -2.36 -6.57
N LYS A 46 -17.68 -2.15 -5.52
CA LYS A 46 -18.82 -1.22 -5.52
C LYS A 46 -18.42 0.27 -5.55
N GLN A 47 -17.22 0.60 -5.09
CA GLN A 47 -16.69 1.97 -5.11
C GLN A 47 -16.09 2.34 -6.48
N LEU A 48 -15.87 1.35 -7.37
CA LEU A 48 -15.21 1.55 -8.65
C LEU A 48 -16.20 1.95 -9.75
N ARG A 49 -15.78 2.91 -10.58
CA ARG A 49 -16.48 3.30 -11.82
C ARG A 49 -15.59 2.97 -13.01
N LYS A 50 -15.92 1.88 -13.74
CA LYS A 50 -15.13 1.37 -14.87
C LYS A 50 -13.64 1.13 -14.51
N GLY A 51 -13.38 0.65 -13.30
CA GLY A 51 -12.03 0.37 -12.80
C GLY A 51 -11.26 1.58 -12.27
N LYS A 52 -11.88 2.78 -12.25
CA LYS A 52 -11.34 3.95 -11.56
C LYS A 52 -11.98 4.10 -10.18
N LEU A 53 -11.19 4.40 -9.15
CA LEU A 53 -11.69 4.84 -7.86
C LEU A 53 -11.92 6.36 -7.91
N PRO A 54 -13.13 6.86 -7.65
CA PRO A 54 -13.37 8.29 -7.48
C PRO A 54 -12.57 8.87 -6.31
N GLU A 55 -12.05 10.09 -6.47
CA GLU A 55 -11.20 10.78 -5.48
C GLU A 55 -11.86 10.88 -4.09
N GLU A 56 -13.19 11.06 -4.06
CA GLU A 56 -13.97 11.15 -2.82
C GLU A 56 -13.87 9.88 -1.94
N HIS A 57 -13.54 8.73 -2.53
CA HIS A 57 -13.38 7.45 -1.83
C HIS A 57 -11.92 7.14 -1.46
N VAL A 58 -10.94 7.90 -1.95
CA VAL A 58 -9.51 7.63 -1.68
C VAL A 58 -9.20 7.70 -0.17
N PRO A 59 -9.63 8.73 0.59
CA PRO A 59 -9.28 8.85 2.00
C PRO A 59 -9.76 7.67 2.86
N GLU A 60 -11.01 7.20 2.65
CA GLU A 60 -11.55 6.07 3.41
C GLU A 60 -10.81 4.76 3.11
N VAL A 61 -10.37 4.57 1.86
CA VAL A 61 -9.60 3.39 1.47
C VAL A 61 -8.21 3.43 2.11
N LEU A 62 -7.55 4.58 2.15
CA LEU A 62 -6.26 4.72 2.85
C LEU A 62 -6.41 4.47 4.36
N VAL A 63 -7.51 4.91 4.99
CA VAL A 63 -7.80 4.57 6.40
C VAL A 63 -7.91 3.06 6.59
N ALA A 64 -8.61 2.36 5.70
CA ALA A 64 -8.70 0.91 5.74
C ALA A 64 -7.33 0.23 5.58
N VAL A 65 -6.49 0.72 4.67
CA VAL A 65 -5.12 0.23 4.46
C VAL A 65 -4.28 0.37 5.74
N ARG A 66 -4.31 1.52 6.41
CA ARG A 66 -3.60 1.70 7.69
C ARG A 66 -4.11 0.74 8.77
N GLY A 67 -5.42 0.52 8.83
CA GLY A 67 -6.03 -0.47 9.72
C GLY A 67 -5.61 -1.92 9.41
N ILE A 68 -5.33 -2.23 8.15
CA ILE A 68 -4.75 -3.53 7.75
C ILE A 68 -3.29 -3.60 8.22
N LEU A 69 -2.46 -2.62 7.88
CA LEU A 69 -1.03 -2.59 8.23
C LEU A 69 -0.80 -2.73 9.74
N SER A 70 -1.62 -2.05 10.56
CA SER A 70 -1.56 -2.18 12.02
C SER A 70 -1.77 -3.63 12.51
N LYS A 71 -2.64 -4.42 11.85
CA LYS A 71 -2.84 -5.85 12.19
C LYS A 71 -1.61 -6.71 11.89
N PHE A 72 -0.69 -6.22 11.06
CA PHE A 72 0.57 -6.86 10.74
C PHE A 72 1.75 -6.34 11.58
N ASN A 73 1.50 -5.57 12.64
CA ASN A 73 2.53 -4.89 13.46
C ASN A 73 3.46 -4.00 12.59
N ILE A 74 2.84 -3.23 11.70
CA ILE A 74 3.51 -2.26 10.85
C ILE A 74 2.97 -0.87 11.14
N ASP A 75 3.90 0.04 11.43
CA ASP A 75 3.64 1.45 11.57
C ASP A 75 3.84 2.18 10.24
N VAL A 76 2.97 3.16 9.98
CA VAL A 76 3.11 4.10 8.87
C VAL A 76 3.82 5.34 9.39
N LEU A 77 5.11 5.47 9.07
CA LEU A 77 5.95 6.59 9.51
C LEU A 77 5.67 7.88 8.72
N GLY A 78 5.17 7.75 7.50
CA GLY A 78 4.79 8.86 6.65
C GLY A 78 4.18 8.37 5.35
N GLU A 79 3.50 9.27 4.65
CA GLU A 79 2.89 8.98 3.37
C GLU A 79 2.79 10.23 2.50
N THR A 80 2.72 10.03 1.20
CA THR A 80 2.54 11.11 0.23
C THR A 80 1.88 10.57 -1.03
N GLU A 81 1.24 11.44 -1.80
CA GLU A 81 0.74 11.09 -3.13
C GLU A 81 1.93 10.79 -4.07
N SER A 82 1.78 9.76 -4.90
CA SER A 82 2.73 9.49 -5.98
C SER A 82 2.75 10.68 -6.95
N PRO A 83 3.94 11.11 -7.45
CA PRO A 83 4.03 12.21 -8.40
C PRO A 83 3.45 11.86 -9.79
N ILE A 84 3.12 10.59 -10.01
CA ILE A 84 2.54 10.09 -11.25
C ILE A 84 1.25 9.31 -10.96
N LEU A 85 0.30 9.43 -11.88
CA LEU A 85 -0.95 8.66 -11.86
C LEU A 85 -0.71 7.26 -12.43
N GLY A 86 -1.51 6.29 -11.96
CA GLY A 86 -1.52 4.94 -12.49
C GLY A 86 -1.90 4.93 -13.98
N SER A 87 -1.08 4.26 -14.80
CA SER A 87 -1.20 4.24 -16.27
C SER A 87 -2.55 3.74 -16.78
N LYS A 88 -3.21 2.85 -16.01
CA LYS A 88 -4.52 2.29 -16.33
C LYS A 88 -5.61 3.02 -15.55
N GLY A 89 -6.33 3.91 -16.23
CA GLY A 89 -7.48 4.63 -15.68
C GLY A 89 -7.14 5.92 -14.92
N GLY A 90 -5.86 6.27 -14.76
CA GLY A 90 -5.44 7.52 -14.13
C GLY A 90 -5.89 7.62 -12.67
N ASN A 91 -5.69 6.54 -11.91
CA ASN A 91 -5.95 6.51 -10.47
C ASN A 91 -4.78 7.20 -9.74
N THR A 92 -5.08 8.00 -8.71
CA THR A 92 -4.06 8.45 -7.76
C THR A 92 -3.49 7.25 -7.01
N GLU A 93 -2.20 7.28 -6.75
CA GLU A 93 -1.47 6.25 -6.00
C GLU A 93 -0.69 6.93 -4.87
N TRP A 94 -0.34 6.19 -3.83
CA TRP A 94 0.20 6.76 -2.59
C TRP A 94 1.45 5.98 -2.17
N LEU A 95 2.52 6.68 -1.84
CA LEU A 95 3.69 6.09 -1.22
C LEU A 95 3.50 6.10 0.30
N MET A 96 3.69 4.95 0.94
CA MET A 96 3.73 4.84 2.40
C MET A 96 5.11 4.35 2.85
N HIS A 97 5.69 5.06 3.82
CA HIS A 97 6.89 4.64 4.52
C HIS A 97 6.50 3.82 5.74
N LEU A 98 6.94 2.57 5.77
CA LEU A 98 6.52 1.57 6.74
C LEU A 98 7.72 1.02 7.51
N LYS A 99 7.49 0.72 8.79
CA LYS A 99 8.46 0.06 9.66
C LYS A 99 7.76 -0.95 10.58
N GLN A 100 8.44 -2.04 10.94
CA GLN A 100 7.96 -2.93 12.01
C GLN A 100 7.88 -2.16 13.32
N THR A 101 6.78 -2.35 14.05
CA THR A 101 6.56 -1.79 15.39
C THR A 101 7.56 -2.34 16.41
#